data_AF-A0A957C2G9-F1
#
_entry.id   AF-A0A957C2G9-F1
#
_cell.length_a   1.000
_cell.length_b   1.000
_cell.length_c   1.000
_cell.angle_alpha   90.00
_cell.angle_beta   90.00
_cell.angle_gamma   90.00
#
_symmetry.space_group_name_H-M   'P 1'
#
loop_
_entity.id
_entity.type
_entity.pdbx_description
1 polymer ?
#
loop_
_entity_poly.entity_id
_entity_poly.type
_entity_poly.pdbx_seq_one_letter_code
_entity_poly.pdbx_strand_id
1 'polypeptide(L)' 'MKCVICKQGDTRPGTVTVTLERGGTTLVFKNVPA' A
#
# COMPACT_ATOMS: atom_id res chain seq x y z
N MET A 1 9.91 4.97 -9.98
CA MET A 1 10.95 5.70 -9.21
C MET A 1 11.67 4.68 -8.34
N LYS A 2 12.97 4.82 -8.06
CA LYS A 2 13.63 3.88 -7.14
C LYS A 2 12.97 3.92 -5.76
N CYS A 3 12.61 2.75 -5.21
CA CYS A 3 11.95 2.65 -3.91
C CYS A 3 12.84 3.28 -2.83
N VAL A 4 12.35 4.34 -2.18
CA VAL A 4 13.11 5.07 -1.14
C VAL A 4 13.31 4.27 0.15
N ILE A 5 12.51 3.21 0.34
CA ILE A 5 12.55 2.35 1.53
C ILE A 5 13.62 1.26 1.35
N CYS A 6 13.49 0.41 0.32
CA CYS A 6 14.39 -0.74 0.15
C CYS A 6 15.57 -0.46 -0.79
N LYS A 7 15.53 0.59 -1.62
CA LYS A 7 16.56 0.97 -2.61
C LYS A 7 16.90 -0.10 -3.66
N GLN A 8 16.17 -1.22 -3.70
CA GLN A 8 16.38 -2.31 -4.65
C GLN A 8 15.34 -2.32 -5.77
N GLY A 9 14.06 -2.05 -5.46
CA GLY A 9 12.97 -2.08 -6.44
C GLY A 9 12.64 -0.71 -7.06
N ASP A 10 11.80 -0.75 -8.10
CA ASP A 10 11.22 0.43 -8.75
C ASP A 10 9.70 0.51 -8.47
N THR A 11 9.23 1.69 -8.09
CA THR A 11 7.81 2.02 -7.91
C THR A 11 7.13 2.17 -9.26
N ARG A 12 5.86 1.76 -9.31
CA ARG A 12 5.01 1.79 -10.49
C ARG A 12 3.64 2.34 -10.10
N PRO A 13 3.02 3.16 -10.96
CA PRO A 13 1.68 3.66 -10.72
C PRO A 13 0.66 2.52 -10.75
N GLY A 14 -0.34 2.58 -9.89
CA GLY A 14 -1.45 1.63 -9.89
C GLY A 14 -2.41 1.86 -8.73
N THR A 15 -3.17 0.82 -8.41
CA THR A 15 -4.02 0.80 -7.22
C THR A 15 -3.73 -0.43 -6.39
N VAL A 16 -3.83 -0.29 -5.07
CA VAL A 16 -3.64 -1.38 -4.12
C VAL A 16 -4.83 -1.51 -3.18
N THR A 17 -4.94 -2.67 -2.53
CA THR A 17 -5.87 -2.87 -1.41
C THR A 17 -5.08 -2.80 -0.12
N VAL A 18 -5.53 -1.96 0.82
CA VAL A 18 -4.87 -1.78 2.12
C VAL A 18 -5.79 -2.31 3.21
N THR A 19 -5.26 -3.22 4.04
CA THR A 19 -5.96 -3.72 5.22
C THR A 19 -5.37 -3.04 6.45
N LEU A 20 -6.23 -2.43 7.27
CA LEU A 20 -5.86 -1.80 8.54
C LEU A 20 -6.64 -2.47 9.68
N GLU A 21 -5.99 -2.63 10.83
CA GLU A 21 -6.62 -3.18 12.03
C GLU A 21 -6.58 -2.16 13.16
N ARG A 22 -7.71 -1.98 13.84
CA ARG A 22 -7.79 -1.09 15.01
C ARG A 22 -8.85 -1.60 15.99
N GLY A 23 -8.46 -1.86 17.23
CA GLY A 23 -9.40 -2.21 18.31
C GLY A 23 -10.31 -3.39 17.97
N GLY A 24 -9.77 -4.44 17.35
CA GLY A 24 -10.52 -5.62 16.92
C GLY A 24 -11.36 -5.44 15.66
N THR A 25 -11.34 -4.26 15.03
CA THR A 25 -11.98 -4.01 13.74
C THR A 25 -10.96 -4.10 12.61
N THR A 26 -11.31 -4.84 11.55
CA THR A 26 -10.53 -4.90 10.31
C THR A 26 -11.20 -4.02 9.25
N LEU A 27 -10.45 -3.08 8.69
CA LEU A 27 -10.88 -2.16 7.63
C LEU A 27 -10.13 -2.48 6.34
N VAL A 28 -10.87 -2.65 5.24
CA VAL A 28 -10.30 -2.97 3.92
C VAL A 28 -10.59 -1.83 2.95
N PHE A 29 -9.55 -1.08 2.59
CA PHE A 29 -9.60 -0.01 1.59
C PHE A 29 -9.23 -0.57 0.22
N LYS A 30 -10.20 -0.57 -0.70
CA LYS A 30 -10.00 -1.03 -2.08
C LYS A 30 -9.67 0.15 -2.99
N ASN A 31 -8.93 -0.12 -4.07
CA ASN A 31 -8.62 0.85 -5.13
C ASN A 31 -7.89 2.12 -4.64
N VAL A 32 -7.00 1.98 -3.66
CA VAL A 32 -6.17 3.10 -3.18
C VAL A 32 -5.08 3.41 -4.22
N PRO A 33 -4.97 4.63 -4.74
CA PRO A 33 -3.91 5.00 -5.68
C PRO A 33 -2.51 4.84 -5.05
N ALA A 34 -1.57 4.25 -5.78
CA ALA A 34 -0.20 3.95 -5.35
C ALA A 34 0.83 4.18 -6.46
#